data_AF-A0A1Z4GFA9-F1
#
_entry.id   AF-A0A1Z4GFA9-F1
#
_cell.length_a   1.000
_cell.length_b   1.000
_cell.length_c   1.000
_cell.angle_alpha   90.00
_cell.angle_beta   90.00
_cell.angle_gamma   90.00
#
_symmetry.space_group_name_H-M   'P 1'
#
loop_
_entity.id
_entity.type
_entity.pdbx_description
1 polymer ?
#
loop_
_entity_poly.entity_id
_entity_poly.type
_entity_poly.pdbx_seq_one_letter_code
_entity_poly.pdbx_strand_id
1 'polypeptide(L)'
;MNKQLFNYKYSIIPLLGTLIVSNGFFGKVSAQNIPTSNTTDSVTVTVTNQEFPQWGYYTVRRDLRRCASPICGGYFIKQVNLKATPCLDGVFREECYVSAIDWSSLKVSPLELLTYSPA
;
A
#
# COMPACT_ATOMS: atom_id res chain seq x y z
N MET A 1 -5.96 -48.36 -43.97
CA MET A 1 -4.56 -48.35 -44.43
C MET A 1 -4.11 -46.89 -44.42
N ASN A 2 -3.46 -46.44 -43.34
CA ASN A 2 -1.99 -46.21 -43.23
C ASN A 2 -1.59 -44.85 -43.83
N LYS A 3 -0.92 -43.89 -43.18
CA LYS A 3 -0.24 -43.71 -41.87
C LYS A 3 -0.21 -42.17 -41.65
N GLN A 4 -0.67 -41.64 -40.51
CA GLN A 4 0.19 -41.24 -39.38
C GLN A 4 1.44 -40.45 -39.78
N LEU A 5 1.36 -39.10 -39.74
CA LEU A 5 2.50 -38.19 -39.61
C LEU A 5 2.08 -36.79 -39.11
N PHE A 6 1.24 -36.75 -38.07
CA PHE A 6 1.19 -35.59 -37.17
C PHE A 6 1.87 -36.03 -35.87
N ASN A 7 3.20 -36.10 -35.92
CA ASN A 7 4.05 -36.35 -34.77
C ASN A 7 4.03 -35.10 -33.89
N TYR A 8 3.51 -35.18 -32.67
CA TYR A 8 4.08 -35.85 -31.49
C TYR A 8 4.80 -34.82 -30.63
N LYS A 9 4.04 -33.96 -29.94
CA LYS A 9 4.52 -33.19 -28.77
C LYS A 9 3.40 -32.75 -27.82
N TYR A 10 2.26 -33.44 -27.79
CA TYR A 10 1.28 -33.25 -26.72
C TYR A 10 0.63 -34.57 -26.35
N SER A 11 0.62 -34.84 -25.04
CA SER A 11 -0.11 -35.87 -24.31
C SER A 11 0.66 -37.13 -23.91
N ILE A 12 0.55 -37.40 -22.60
CA ILE A 12 0.94 -38.61 -21.83
C ILE A 12 2.46 -38.65 -21.53
N ILE A 13 2.94 -38.41 -20.31
CA ILE A 13 2.74 -39.22 -19.10
C ILE A 13 2.88 -38.34 -17.82
N PRO A 14 1.92 -38.41 -16.86
CA PRO A 14 2.08 -37.93 -15.48
C PRO A 14 2.83 -38.98 -14.63
N LEU A 15 3.30 -38.60 -13.44
CA LEU A 15 4.12 -39.36 -12.48
C LEU A 15 5.64 -39.29 -12.68
N LEU A 16 6.26 -38.30 -12.05
CA LEU A 16 7.53 -38.48 -11.31
C LEU A 16 7.72 -37.27 -10.39
N GLY A 17 6.76 -37.10 -9.48
CA GLY A 17 6.89 -36.19 -8.35
C GLY A 17 7.29 -36.99 -7.12
N THR A 18 8.59 -37.13 -6.88
CA THR A 18 9.15 -37.40 -5.54
C THR A 18 10.68 -37.29 -5.58
N LEU A 19 11.23 -36.52 -4.62
CA LEU A 19 12.62 -36.49 -4.15
C LEU A 19 13.57 -35.77 -5.13
N ILE A 20 14.42 -34.80 -4.79
CA ILE A 20 15.36 -34.55 -3.68
C ILE A 20 15.64 -33.00 -3.80
N VAL A 21 15.74 -32.13 -2.79
CA VAL A 21 16.77 -32.01 -1.73
C VAL A 21 16.23 -31.05 -0.66
N SER A 22 15.95 -31.60 0.51
CA SER A 22 16.03 -30.89 1.79
C SER A 22 17.46 -30.40 1.99
N ASN A 23 17.65 -29.10 2.19
CA ASN A 23 18.52 -28.47 3.21
C ASN A 23 18.95 -27.07 2.78
N GLY A 24 18.44 -26.04 3.47
CA GLY A 24 19.04 -24.72 3.42
C GLY A 24 18.14 -23.59 3.91
N PHE A 25 18.29 -23.22 5.17
CA PHE A 25 17.95 -21.91 5.74
C PHE A 25 16.47 -21.55 5.93
N PHE A 26 15.79 -22.29 6.81
CA PHE A 26 14.78 -21.66 7.67
C PHE A 26 15.52 -20.79 8.70
N GLY A 27 15.47 -19.46 8.49
CA GLY A 27 15.89 -18.50 9.51
C GLY A 27 15.07 -18.73 10.78
N LYS A 28 15.75 -19.18 11.83
CA LYS A 28 15.17 -19.45 13.15
C LYS A 28 14.86 -18.09 13.81
N VAL A 29 13.70 -17.51 13.53
CA VAL A 29 13.19 -16.41 14.36
C VAL A 29 12.76 -17.03 15.68
N SER A 30 13.57 -16.82 16.71
CA SER A 30 13.24 -17.19 18.08
C SER A 30 12.11 -16.28 18.56
N ALA A 31 10.89 -16.79 18.59
CA ALA A 31 9.84 -16.20 19.41
C ALA A 31 10.29 -16.32 20.87
N GLN A 32 10.61 -15.20 21.51
CA GLN A 32 10.80 -15.17 22.95
C GLN A 32 9.42 -15.24 23.59
N ASN A 33 9.24 -16.19 24.50
CA ASN A 33 8.00 -16.42 25.23
C ASN A 33 7.75 -15.20 26.13
N ILE A 34 6.82 -14.33 25.72
CA ILE A 34 6.30 -13.31 26.62
C ILE A 34 5.37 -14.03 27.61
N PRO A 35 5.59 -13.91 28.93
CA PRO A 35 4.69 -14.51 29.91
C PRO A 35 3.29 -13.93 29.70
N THR A 36 2.33 -14.83 29.48
CA THR A 36 0.90 -14.53 29.50
C THR A 36 0.53 -14.02 30.88
N SER A 37 0.51 -12.69 31.01
CA SER A 37 -0.12 -12.02 32.15
C SER A 37 -1.63 -12.18 32.00
N ASN A 38 -2.15 -13.23 32.63
CA ASN A 38 -3.46 -13.33 33.25
C ASN A 38 -4.38 -12.08 33.14
N THR A 39 -5.50 -12.30 32.46
CA THR A 39 -6.77 -11.53 32.52
C THR A 39 -6.69 -10.07 32.09
N THR A 40 -7.16 -9.79 30.88
CA THR A 40 -8.25 -8.82 30.62
C THR A 40 -8.70 -9.05 29.17
N ASP A 41 -10.01 -9.21 29.00
CA ASP A 41 -10.79 -9.35 27.78
C ASP A 41 -10.07 -8.99 26.47
N SER A 42 -10.08 -9.94 25.52
CA SER A 42 -9.92 -9.63 24.10
C SER A 42 -11.10 -8.76 23.67
N VAL A 43 -11.00 -7.46 23.98
CA VAL A 43 -11.81 -6.43 23.38
C VAL A 43 -11.39 -6.39 21.92
N THR A 44 -12.24 -6.95 21.06
CA THR A 44 -12.28 -6.55 19.65
C THR A 44 -12.43 -5.03 19.65
N VAL A 45 -11.32 -4.30 19.51
CA VAL A 45 -11.37 -2.86 19.29
C VAL A 45 -11.85 -2.68 17.86
N THR A 46 -13.17 -2.63 17.71
CA THR A 46 -13.80 -2.05 16.55
C THR A 46 -13.36 -0.59 16.55
N VAL A 47 -12.35 -0.25 15.75
CA VAL A 47 -11.97 1.16 15.51
C VAL A 47 -13.11 1.75 14.67
N THR A 48 -14.22 2.06 15.34
CA THR A 48 -15.30 2.85 14.76
C THR A 48 -14.80 4.26 14.67
N ASN A 49 -14.37 4.62 13.45
CA ASN A 49 -14.09 5.98 13.01
C ASN A 49 -12.90 6.62 13.74
N GLN A 50 -11.71 6.49 13.16
CA GLN A 50 -10.71 7.53 13.38
C GLN A 50 -11.33 8.84 12.92
N GLU A 51 -11.67 9.69 13.89
CA GLU A 51 -12.22 11.00 13.62
C GLU A 51 -11.10 11.85 13.01
N PHE A 52 -11.05 11.83 11.68
CA PHE A 52 -10.19 12.76 10.96
C PHE A 52 -10.66 14.17 11.30
N PRO A 53 -9.73 15.10 11.61
CA PRO A 53 -10.10 16.48 11.80
C PRO A 53 -10.88 16.93 10.55
N GLN A 54 -12.15 17.29 10.76
CA GLN A 54 -13.07 17.57 9.67
C GLN A 54 -12.66 18.82 8.87
N TRP A 55 -11.81 19.66 9.45
CA TRP A 55 -11.30 20.89 8.86
C TRP A 55 -9.87 21.17 9.36
N GLY A 56 -9.07 21.82 8.52
CA GLY A 56 -7.69 22.19 8.86
C GLY A 56 -6.96 22.80 7.67
N TYR A 57 -5.84 23.46 7.94
CA TYR A 57 -4.95 23.98 6.92
C TYR A 57 -3.81 22.99 6.68
N TYR A 58 -3.47 22.78 5.40
CA TYR A 58 -2.44 21.84 4.98
C TYR A 58 -1.47 22.52 4.02
N THR A 59 -0.19 22.18 4.14
CA THR A 59 0.80 22.45 3.09
C THR A 59 0.79 21.30 2.09
N VAL A 60 0.90 21.63 0.81
CA VAL A 60 0.93 20.67 -0.29
C VAL A 60 2.26 20.81 -1.03
N ARG A 61 2.98 19.70 -1.17
CA ARG A 61 4.23 19.61 -1.95
C ARG A 61 4.10 18.53 -3.01
N ARG A 62 4.45 18.85 -4.26
CA ARG A 62 4.46 17.85 -5.34
C ARG A 62 5.54 16.80 -5.11
N ASP A 63 5.23 15.54 -5.42
CA ASP A 63 6.21 14.47 -5.48
C ASP A 63 6.93 14.45 -6.84
N LEU A 64 8.20 14.86 -6.86
CA LEU A 64 9.03 14.93 -8.06
C LEU A 64 9.84 13.66 -8.33
N ARG A 65 9.62 12.58 -7.56
CA ARG A 65 10.29 11.30 -7.78
C ARG A 65 9.90 10.70 -9.13
N ARG A 66 10.88 10.10 -9.83
CA ARG A 66 10.68 9.46 -11.13
C ARG A 66 10.34 7.98 -10.96
N CYS A 67 9.06 7.66 -10.82
CA CYS A 67 8.58 6.28 -10.88
C CYS A 67 7.16 6.19 -11.45
N ALA A 68 6.63 4.97 -11.61
CA ALA A 68 5.29 4.76 -12.12
C ALA A 68 4.23 5.33 -11.17
N SER A 69 3.31 6.13 -11.71
CA SER A 69 2.07 6.50 -11.01
C SER A 69 1.26 5.22 -10.69
N PRO A 70 0.62 5.10 -9.50
CA PRO A 70 0.43 6.11 -8.47
C PRO A 70 1.46 6.06 -7.33
N ILE A 71 2.58 5.35 -7.49
CA ILE A 71 3.59 5.20 -6.42
C ILE A 71 4.41 6.49 -6.24
N CYS A 72 4.61 7.23 -7.34
CA CYS A 72 5.20 8.57 -7.36
C CYS A 72 4.37 9.54 -8.22
N GLY A 73 4.72 10.82 -8.17
CA GLY A 73 4.14 11.86 -9.02
C GLY A 73 2.87 12.51 -8.45
N GLY A 74 2.44 12.09 -7.25
CA GLY A 74 1.36 12.70 -6.50
C GLY A 74 1.82 13.89 -5.65
N TYR A 75 1.35 13.92 -4.40
CA TYR A 75 1.58 15.01 -3.46
C TYR A 75 1.89 14.48 -2.07
N PHE A 76 2.69 15.23 -1.33
CA PHE A 76 2.85 15.10 0.11
C PHE A 76 2.06 16.20 0.79
N ILE A 77 1.17 15.82 1.71
CA ILE A 77 0.35 16.72 2.52
C ILE A 77 0.85 16.72 3.96
N LYS A 78 0.89 17.89 4.58
CA LYS A 78 1.26 18.07 5.99
C LYS A 78 0.33 19.09 6.64
N GLN A 79 -0.22 18.76 7.80
CA GLN A 79 -1.09 19.66 8.54
C GLN A 79 -0.27 20.80 9.16
N VAL A 80 -0.74 22.03 9.01
CA VAL A 80 -0.05 23.23 9.50
C VAL A 80 -0.10 23.28 11.03
N ASN A 81 0.98 23.76 11.65
CA ASN A 81 1.15 23.90 13.11
C ASN A 81 1.08 22.61 13.93
N LEU A 82 1.09 21.44 13.29
CA LEU A 82 1.08 20.14 13.96
C LEU A 82 2.33 19.33 13.60
N LYS A 83 2.78 18.51 14.57
CA LYS A 83 3.94 17.63 14.39
C LYS A 83 3.61 16.39 13.56
N ALA A 84 2.35 15.99 13.54
CA ALA A 84 1.90 14.82 12.83
C ALA A 84 0.56 15.07 12.14
N THR A 85 0.41 14.46 10.98
CA THR A 85 -0.75 14.48 10.09
C THR A 85 -1.39 13.09 10.13
N PRO A 86 -2.70 12.98 10.38
CA PRO A 86 -3.41 11.72 10.24
C PRO A 86 -3.47 11.34 8.76
N CYS A 87 -2.86 10.22 8.38
CA CYS A 87 -2.90 9.71 7.02
C CYS A 87 -4.09 8.76 6.81
N LEU A 88 -4.47 8.52 5.55
CA LEU A 88 -5.62 7.68 5.19
C LEU A 88 -5.53 6.23 5.72
N ASP A 89 -4.32 5.72 5.93
CA ASP A 89 -4.04 4.42 6.54
C ASP A 89 -4.28 4.39 8.07
N GLY A 90 -4.68 5.52 8.66
CA GLY A 90 -4.89 5.67 10.09
C GLY A 90 -3.62 5.96 10.88
N VAL A 91 -2.47 6.07 10.24
CA VAL A 91 -1.19 6.29 10.91
C VAL A 91 -0.87 7.78 10.93
N PHE A 92 -0.44 8.28 12.09
CA PHE A 92 0.08 9.63 12.21
C PHE A 92 1.54 9.68 11.73
N ARG A 93 1.81 10.52 10.73
CA ARG A 93 3.14 10.72 10.15
C ARG A 93 3.44 12.21 10.05
N GLU A 94 4.69 12.61 9.85
CA GLU A 94 4.99 14.02 9.61
C GLU A 94 4.28 14.55 8.34
N GLU A 95 4.28 13.75 7.28
CA GLU A 95 3.59 14.01 6.01
C GLU A 95 2.96 12.72 5.46
N CYS A 96 1.88 12.88 4.68
CA CYS A 96 1.15 11.79 4.06
C CYS A 96 1.23 11.90 2.54
N TYR A 97 1.43 10.78 1.84
CA TYR A 97 1.40 10.73 0.39
C TYR A 97 -0.03 10.51 -0.13
N VAL A 98 -0.41 11.27 -1.16
CA VAL A 98 -1.66 11.10 -1.92
C VAL A 98 -1.35 11.14 -3.41
N SER A 99 -1.98 10.29 -4.21
CA SER A 99 -1.73 10.21 -5.66
C SER A 99 -2.33 11.40 -6.43
N ALA A 100 -3.41 11.98 -5.93
CA ALA A 100 -4.09 13.13 -6.51
C ALA A 100 -4.85 13.91 -5.43
N ILE A 101 -5.18 15.17 -5.73
CA ILE A 101 -6.03 16.02 -4.91
C ILE A 101 -7.24 16.43 -5.77
N ASP A 102 -8.44 16.29 -5.22
CA ASP A 102 -9.65 16.81 -5.84
C ASP A 102 -9.81 18.29 -5.52
N TRP A 103 -9.65 19.13 -6.54
CA TRP A 103 -9.78 20.58 -6.44
C TRP A 103 -11.17 21.10 -6.79
N SER A 104 -12.12 20.22 -7.14
CA SER A 104 -13.48 20.60 -7.57
C SER A 104 -14.21 21.48 -6.56
N SER A 105 -13.94 21.27 -5.26
CA SER A 105 -14.53 22.03 -4.16
C SER A 105 -14.12 23.50 -4.13
N LEU A 106 -12.99 23.87 -4.78
CA LEU A 106 -12.54 25.26 -4.84
C LEU A 106 -13.37 26.12 -5.80
N LYS A 107 -14.16 25.51 -6.70
CA LYS A 107 -15.01 26.21 -7.69
C LYS A 107 -14.27 27.28 -8.51
N VAL A 108 -12.98 27.09 -8.72
CA VAL A 108 -12.14 27.95 -9.57
C VAL A 108 -12.21 27.49 -11.02
N SER A 109 -11.96 28.41 -11.95
CA SER A 109 -11.94 28.07 -13.37
C SER A 109 -10.77 27.14 -13.72
N PRO A 110 -10.85 26.33 -14.79
CA PRO A 110 -9.75 25.46 -15.20
C PRO A 110 -8.43 26.20 -15.47
N LEU A 111 -8.50 27.43 -16.00
CA LEU A 111 -7.32 28.26 -16.24
C LEU A 111 -6.63 28.68 -14.93
N GLU A 112 -7.42 29.00 -13.89
CA GLU A 112 -6.88 29.35 -12.59
C GLU A 112 -6.21 28.15 -11.92
N LEU A 113 -6.78 26.94 -12.04
CA LEU A 113 -6.17 25.72 -11.52
C LEU A 113 -4.79 25.42 -12.11
N LEU A 114 -4.57 25.72 -13.39
CA LEU A 114 -3.26 25.56 -14.04
C LEU A 114 -2.20 26.50 -13.45
N THR A 115 -2.63 27.64 -12.89
CA THR A 115 -1.73 28.61 -12.24
C THR A 115 -1.40 28.19 -10.81
N TYR A 116 -2.29 27.45 -10.15
CA TYR A 116 -2.14 26.96 -8.77
C TYR A 116 -1.58 25.55 -8.65
N SER A 117 -1.45 24.78 -9.75
CA SER A 117 -0.75 23.50 -9.71
C SER A 117 0.75 23.78 -9.50
N PRO A 118 1.34 23.45 -8.35
CA PRO A 118 2.77 23.64 -8.16
C PRO A 118 3.49 22.77 -9.20
N ALA A 119 4.34 23.42 -10.01
CA ALA A 119 5.11 22.81 -11.08
C ALA A 119 5.95 21.63 -10.60
#